data_AF-A0A958S6B9-F1
#
_entry.id   AF-A0A958S6B9-F1
#
_cell.length_a   1.000
_cell.length_b   1.000
_cell.length_c   1.000
_cell.angle_alpha   90.00
_cell.angle_beta   90.00
_cell.angle_gamma   90.00
#
_symmetry.space_group_name_H-M   'P 1'
#
loop_
_entity.id
_entity.type
_entity.pdbx_description
1 polymer ?
#
loop_
_entity_poly.entity_id
_entity_poly.type
_entity_poly.pdbx_seq_one_letter_code
_entity_poly.pdbx_strand_id
1 'polypeptide(L)'
;MPRKSIIYTHLYPYHVYARSNNREWFYLPKEIVWNIFVKHLTEASLRFRCEIISFMLMDNHYHLIIFTHEEFLLGVVMQYLQMSVSRSINRLTNRTNHVFGGPYKASLIKSPQHFADIYKYVYRNPVEANIVGKVEDYAFSSLIKINDIPLSSPSPSWSGEIPKGEEFIQWLNSPIERKYIEALKLGLQRTTFKPTFRRGY
;
A
#
# COMPACT_ATOMS: atom_id res chain seq x y z
N MET A 1 -11.42 16.71 -14.38
CA MET A 1 -12.45 16.36 -13.38
C MET A 1 -11.91 16.68 -11.98
N PRO A 2 -12.71 17.30 -11.09
CA PRO A 2 -12.29 17.56 -9.72
C PRO A 2 -12.00 16.26 -8.96
N ARG A 3 -10.96 16.27 -8.13
CA ARG A 3 -10.57 15.14 -7.29
C ARG A 3 -11.69 14.84 -6.29
N LYS A 4 -12.16 13.59 -6.21
CA LYS A 4 -13.07 13.17 -5.14
C LYS A 4 -12.32 13.26 -3.80
N SER A 5 -12.89 13.98 -2.83
CA SER A 5 -12.24 14.28 -1.55
C SER A 5 -12.00 13.00 -0.74
N ILE A 6 -10.78 12.74 -0.26
CA ILE A 6 -10.51 11.61 0.65
C ILE A 6 -11.30 11.81 1.94
N ILE A 7 -11.91 10.75 2.47
CA ILE A 7 -12.49 10.78 3.81
C ILE A 7 -11.38 10.56 4.84
N TYR A 8 -11.10 11.60 5.61
CA TYR A 8 -10.16 11.53 6.73
C TYR A 8 -10.88 11.09 8.00
N THR A 9 -10.26 10.18 8.74
CA THR A 9 -10.78 9.57 9.97
C THR A 9 -9.64 8.85 10.67
N HIS A 10 -9.78 8.68 11.98
CA HIS A 10 -8.89 7.89 12.82
C HIS A 10 -9.49 6.53 13.21
N LEU A 11 -10.64 6.17 12.63
CA LEU A 11 -11.40 4.97 13.02
C LEU A 11 -11.05 3.73 12.19
N TYR A 12 -10.52 3.93 10.98
CA TYR A 12 -10.35 2.88 9.98
C TYR A 12 -8.97 2.97 9.32
N PRO A 13 -8.31 1.83 9.05
CA PRO A 13 -7.12 1.83 8.22
C PRO A 13 -7.43 2.27 6.78
N TYR A 14 -6.37 2.68 6.08
CA TYR A 14 -6.40 3.11 4.69
C TYR A 14 -5.64 2.15 3.81
N HIS A 15 -6.22 1.82 2.65
CA HIS A 15 -5.44 1.37 1.49
C HIS A 15 -5.03 2.58 0.68
N VAL A 16 -3.73 2.79 0.56
CA VAL A 16 -3.11 3.89 -0.18
C VAL A 16 -2.40 3.36 -1.42
N TYR A 17 -2.47 4.16 -2.47
CA TYR A 17 -1.84 3.88 -3.75
C TYR A 17 -1.33 5.18 -4.38
N ALA A 18 -0.12 5.17 -4.92
CA ALA A 18 0.34 6.23 -5.80
C ALA A 18 1.18 5.66 -6.94
N ARG A 19 1.09 6.31 -8.11
CA ARG A 19 1.80 5.91 -9.34
C ARG A 19 2.83 6.97 -9.70
N SER A 20 3.97 6.53 -10.22
CA SER A 20 5.00 7.37 -10.80
C SER A 20 4.47 8.14 -12.02
N ASN A 21 5.15 9.23 -12.36
CA ASN A 21 4.85 10.02 -13.54
C ASN A 21 5.05 9.19 -14.80
N ASN A 22 4.18 9.36 -15.80
CA ASN A 22 4.18 8.58 -17.05
C ASN A 22 4.15 7.04 -16.89
N ARG A 23 3.89 6.53 -15.68
CA ARG A 23 4.03 5.10 -15.34
C ARG A 23 5.45 4.56 -15.56
N GLU A 24 6.44 5.44 -15.52
CA GLU A 24 7.85 5.10 -15.67
C GLU A 24 8.44 4.58 -14.36
N TRP A 25 9.47 3.75 -14.45
CA TRP A 25 10.24 3.37 -13.27
C TRP A 25 10.98 4.58 -12.66
N PHE A 26 11.29 4.54 -11.37
CA PHE A 26 11.87 5.64 -10.58
C PHE A 26 13.33 6.01 -10.91
N TYR A 27 13.83 5.64 -12.10
CA TYR A 27 15.13 6.01 -12.68
C TYR A 27 16.39 5.62 -11.88
N LEU A 28 16.24 4.82 -10.83
CA LEU A 28 17.34 4.32 -9.98
C LEU A 28 17.19 2.80 -9.82
N PRO A 29 18.26 2.05 -9.52
CA PRO A 29 18.15 0.64 -9.13
C PRO A 29 17.06 0.38 -8.08
N LYS A 30 16.34 -0.73 -8.21
CA LYS A 30 15.16 -1.06 -7.39
C LYS A 30 15.44 -1.09 -5.90
N GLU A 31 16.60 -1.59 -5.51
CA GLU A 31 17.14 -1.58 -4.16
C GLU A 31 17.33 -0.16 -3.61
N ILE A 32 17.85 0.76 -4.42
CA ILE A 32 18.03 2.16 -4.00
C ILE A 32 16.68 2.82 -3.77
N VAL A 33 15.72 2.59 -4.69
CA VAL A 33 14.36 3.14 -4.55
C VAL A 33 13.66 2.56 -3.33
N TRP A 34 13.78 1.25 -3.10
CA TRP A 34 13.29 0.60 -1.89
C TRP A 34 13.86 1.26 -0.63
N ASN A 35 15.17 1.44 -0.55
CA ASN A 35 15.82 2.05 0.61
C ASN A 35 15.38 3.50 0.83
N ILE A 36 15.10 4.27 -0.23
CA ILE A 36 14.53 5.62 -0.13
C ILE A 36 13.13 5.57 0.47
N PHE A 37 12.27 4.65 0.00
CA PHE A 37 10.94 4.47 0.57
C PHE A 37 10.99 4.03 2.02
N VAL A 38 11.78 3.01 2.34
CA VAL A 38 12.01 2.51 3.70
C VAL A 38 12.40 3.66 4.63
N LYS A 39 13.42 4.43 4.27
CA LYS A 39 13.87 5.59 5.06
C LYS A 39 12.73 6.54 5.38
N HIS A 40 12.00 7.00 4.35
CA HIS A 40 10.97 8.01 4.54
C HIS A 40 9.67 7.48 5.15
N LEU A 41 9.37 6.19 4.99
CA LEU A 41 8.30 5.52 5.71
C LEU A 41 8.62 5.42 7.20
N THR A 42 9.85 5.03 7.54
CA THR A 42 10.33 4.99 8.93
C THR A 42 10.30 6.37 9.57
N GLU A 43 10.83 7.39 8.88
CA GLU A 43 10.78 8.78 9.35
C GLU A 43 9.34 9.26 9.54
N ALA A 44 8.42 8.93 8.61
CA ALA A 44 7.01 9.29 8.72
C ALA A 44 6.33 8.60 9.90
N SER A 45 6.55 7.30 10.09
CA SER A 45 5.98 6.53 11.20
C SER A 45 6.41 7.09 12.55
N LEU A 46 7.71 7.36 12.72
CA LEU A 46 8.23 7.93 13.96
C LEU A 46 7.74 9.37 14.20
N ARG A 47 7.76 10.21 13.15
CA ARG A 47 7.40 11.64 13.26
C ARG A 47 5.92 11.85 13.51
N PHE A 48 5.07 11.11 12.82
CA PHE A 48 3.62 11.30 12.84
C PHE A 48 2.90 10.24 13.68
N ARG A 49 3.63 9.30 14.28
CA ARG A 49 3.08 8.17 15.05
C ARG A 49 2.01 7.41 14.28
N CYS A 50 2.18 7.25 12.97
CA CYS A 50 1.28 6.44 12.16
C CYS A 50 1.76 4.98 12.10
N GLU A 51 0.79 4.08 11.97
CA GLU A 51 1.02 2.64 11.95
C GLU A 51 1.12 2.14 10.51
N ILE A 52 2.29 1.65 10.11
CA ILE A 52 2.50 1.05 8.79
C ILE A 52 2.22 -0.45 8.89
N ILE A 53 1.17 -0.92 8.23
CA ILE A 53 0.71 -2.31 8.34
C ILE A 53 1.28 -3.18 7.22
N SER A 54 1.41 -2.63 6.02
CA SER A 54 1.93 -3.33 4.84
C SER A 54 2.41 -2.33 3.81
N PHE A 55 3.50 -2.65 3.14
CA PHE A 55 4.04 -1.86 2.04
C PHE A 55 4.52 -2.75 0.89
N MET A 56 4.25 -2.33 -0.33
CA MET A 56 4.76 -2.96 -1.54
C MET A 56 5.15 -1.92 -2.56
N LEU A 57 6.37 -2.04 -3.08
CA LEU A 57 6.88 -1.21 -4.17
C LEU A 57 6.83 -2.01 -5.48
N MET A 58 6.07 -1.52 -6.45
CA MET A 58 5.93 -2.07 -7.80
C MET A 58 6.75 -1.24 -8.81
N ASP A 59 6.84 -1.70 -10.06
CA ASP A 59 7.63 -1.06 -11.13
C ASP A 59 7.18 0.34 -11.55
N ASN A 60 6.00 0.78 -11.15
CA ASN A 60 5.57 2.15 -11.41
C ASN A 60 4.63 2.71 -10.35
N HIS A 61 4.41 1.99 -9.25
CA HIS A 61 3.51 2.42 -8.19
C HIS A 61 3.88 1.76 -6.88
N TYR A 62 3.23 2.16 -5.80
CA TYR A 62 3.30 1.43 -4.55
C TYR A 62 1.91 1.27 -3.95
N HIS A 63 1.80 0.26 -3.08
CA HIS A 63 0.66 0.05 -2.22
C HIS A 63 1.11 0.17 -0.76
N LEU A 64 0.29 0.81 0.06
CA LEU A 64 0.53 1.02 1.48
C LEU A 64 -0.77 0.78 2.25
N ILE A 65 -0.73 -0.02 3.30
CA ILE A 65 -1.80 -0.10 4.30
C ILE A 65 -1.31 0.65 5.53
N ILE A 66 -2.06 1.68 5.94
CA ILE A 66 -1.66 2.59 7.00
C ILE A 66 -2.85 2.91 7.91
N PHE A 67 -2.61 3.02 9.20
CA PHE A 67 -3.56 3.55 10.17
C PHE A 67 -3.02 4.83 10.80
N THR A 68 -3.90 5.80 11.04
CA THR A 68 -3.55 7.12 11.60
C THR A 68 -4.48 7.42 12.77
N HIS A 69 -3.93 7.87 13.90
CA HIS A 69 -4.71 8.09 15.13
C HIS A 69 -5.43 9.44 15.20
N GLU A 70 -5.21 10.32 14.22
CA GLU A 70 -5.81 11.65 14.17
C GLU A 70 -6.50 11.87 12.83
N GLU A 71 -7.58 12.66 12.86
CA GLU A 71 -8.22 13.11 11.63
C GLU A 71 -7.26 13.97 10.81
N PHE A 72 -7.36 13.88 9.48
CA PHE A 72 -6.50 14.55 8.50
C PHE A 72 -5.01 14.15 8.47
N LEU A 73 -4.52 13.41 9.46
CA LEU A 73 -3.11 13.03 9.57
C LEU A 73 -2.60 12.24 8.36
N LEU A 74 -3.45 11.42 7.72
CA LEU A 74 -3.09 10.74 6.48
C LEU A 74 -2.61 11.72 5.40
N GLY A 75 -3.25 12.88 5.26
CA GLY A 75 -2.86 13.89 4.27
C GLY A 75 -1.45 14.41 4.52
N VAL A 76 -1.14 14.69 5.78
CA VAL A 76 0.18 15.17 6.23
C VAL A 76 1.25 14.10 5.98
N VAL A 77 0.99 12.85 6.38
CA VAL A 77 1.90 11.72 6.19
C VAL A 77 2.21 11.51 4.70
N MET A 78 1.17 11.49 3.87
CA MET A 78 1.34 11.21 2.44
C MET A 78 2.00 12.37 1.68
N GLN A 79 1.72 13.61 2.07
CA GLN A 79 2.43 14.78 1.55
C GLN A 79 3.92 14.70 1.88
N TYR A 80 4.27 14.43 3.14
CA TYR A 80 5.65 14.26 3.56
C TYR A 80 6.35 13.14 2.79
N LEU A 81 5.72 11.96 2.69
CA LEU A 81 6.29 10.79 2.02
C LEU A 81 6.56 11.08 0.53
N GLN A 82 5.56 11.56 -0.20
CA GLN A 82 5.71 11.83 -1.63
C GLN A 82 6.74 12.94 -1.90
N MET A 83 6.75 14.00 -1.11
CA MET A 83 7.73 15.07 -1.27
C MET A 83 9.16 14.58 -0.98
N SER A 84 9.35 13.82 0.08
CA SER A 84 10.68 13.36 0.51
C SER A 84 11.26 12.33 -0.46
N VAL A 85 10.45 11.35 -0.90
CA VAL A 85 10.83 10.38 -1.94
C VAL A 85 11.17 11.11 -3.25
N SER A 86 10.33 12.05 -3.68
CA SER A 86 10.59 12.82 -4.91
C SER A 86 11.91 13.59 -4.83
N ARG A 87 12.17 14.27 -3.70
CA ARG A 87 13.43 15.01 -3.47
C ARG A 87 14.65 14.09 -3.49
N SER A 88 14.58 12.94 -2.82
CA SER A 88 15.68 11.97 -2.79
C SER A 88 15.99 11.42 -4.18
N ILE A 89 14.98 11.02 -4.94
CA ILE A 89 15.14 10.51 -6.31
C ILE A 89 15.68 11.61 -7.24
N ASN A 90 15.09 12.80 -7.22
CA ASN A 90 15.50 13.91 -8.06
C ASN A 90 16.96 14.33 -7.78
N ARG A 91 17.36 14.37 -6.51
CA ARG A 91 18.74 14.66 -6.12
C ARG A 91 19.73 13.61 -6.64
N LEU A 92 19.40 12.33 -6.53
CA LEU A 92 20.29 11.23 -6.96
C LEU A 92 20.35 11.06 -8.48
N THR A 93 19.34 11.54 -9.21
CA THR A 93 19.23 11.41 -10.67
C THR A 93 19.50 12.71 -11.42
N ASN A 94 19.75 13.80 -10.69
CA ASN A 94 19.86 15.16 -11.23
C ASN A 94 18.65 15.60 -12.07
N ARG A 95 17.45 15.14 -11.68
CA ARG A 95 16.17 15.46 -12.34
C ARG A 95 15.45 16.57 -11.58
N THR A 96 14.66 17.37 -12.29
CA THR A 96 13.79 18.41 -11.70
C THR A 96 12.30 18.14 -11.93
N ASN A 97 11.96 17.10 -12.71
CA ASN A 97 10.59 16.74 -13.05
C ASN A 97 9.83 16.08 -11.90
N HIS A 98 8.51 16.00 -12.06
CA HIS A 98 7.64 15.26 -11.14
C HIS A 98 7.96 13.76 -11.14
N VAL A 99 8.19 13.20 -9.95
CA VAL A 99 8.39 11.76 -9.77
C VAL A 99 7.06 11.00 -9.74
N PHE A 100 6.02 11.58 -9.14
CA PHE A 100 4.67 11.02 -9.11
C PHE A 100 3.80 11.67 -10.17
N GLY A 101 2.91 10.88 -10.81
CA GLY A 101 2.01 11.35 -11.86
C GLY A 101 0.78 12.11 -11.35
N GLY A 102 0.71 12.34 -10.04
CA GLY A 102 -0.40 13.01 -9.38
C GLY A 102 -0.46 12.70 -7.89
N PRO A 103 -1.49 13.22 -7.19
CA PRO A 103 -1.70 12.95 -5.78
C PRO A 103 -1.98 11.46 -5.55
N TYR A 104 -1.65 10.98 -4.35
CA TYR A 104 -2.03 9.63 -3.91
C TYR A 104 -3.56 9.44 -3.91
N LYS A 105 -3.96 8.18 -4.03
CA LYS A 105 -5.32 7.69 -3.84
C LYS A 105 -5.40 6.95 -2.51
N ALA A 106 -6.53 7.05 -1.82
CA ALA A 106 -6.78 6.32 -0.60
C ALA A 106 -8.24 5.88 -0.50
N SER A 107 -8.47 4.69 0.05
CA SER A 107 -9.80 4.15 0.37
C SER A 107 -9.82 3.56 1.77
N LEU A 108 -10.92 3.80 2.51
CA LEU A 108 -11.11 3.26 3.86
C LEU A 108 -11.34 1.75 3.85
N ILE A 109 -10.69 1.06 4.79
CA ILE A 109 -10.90 -0.35 5.09
C ILE A 109 -11.89 -0.48 6.25
N LYS A 110 -13.12 -0.86 5.95
CA LYS A 110 -14.28 -0.75 6.87
C LYS A 110 -14.70 -2.03 7.59
N SER A 111 -14.08 -3.18 7.31
CA SER A 111 -14.36 -4.42 8.04
C SER A 111 -13.15 -5.35 8.06
N PRO A 112 -13.08 -6.33 8.99
CA PRO A 112 -11.98 -7.29 9.07
C PRO A 112 -11.83 -8.12 7.80
N GLN A 113 -12.94 -8.58 7.21
CA GLN A 113 -12.91 -9.26 5.91
C GLN A 113 -12.33 -8.37 4.80
N HIS A 114 -12.76 -7.10 4.74
CA HIS A 114 -12.23 -6.16 3.74
C HIS A 114 -10.73 -5.90 3.97
N PHE A 115 -10.29 -5.87 5.23
CA PHE A 115 -8.88 -5.77 5.57
C PHE A 115 -8.09 -6.98 5.07
N ALA A 116 -8.54 -8.20 5.34
CA ALA A 116 -7.90 -9.42 4.85
C ALA A 116 -7.84 -9.46 3.31
N ASP A 117 -8.93 -9.07 2.64
CA ASP A 117 -8.98 -9.01 1.17
C ASP A 117 -7.96 -8.02 0.60
N ILE A 118 -7.87 -6.81 1.17
CA ILE A 118 -6.90 -5.79 0.75
C ILE A 118 -5.47 -6.23 1.06
N TYR A 119 -5.23 -6.77 2.26
CA TYR A 119 -3.93 -7.24 2.70
C TYR A 119 -3.39 -8.31 1.74
N LYS A 120 -4.23 -9.29 1.40
CA LYS A 120 -3.92 -10.30 0.39
C LYS A 120 -3.69 -9.69 -0.98
N TYR A 121 -4.57 -8.80 -1.43
CA TYR A 121 -4.45 -8.14 -2.73
C TYR A 121 -3.14 -7.36 -2.86
N VAL A 122 -2.72 -6.64 -1.81
CA VAL A 122 -1.45 -5.91 -1.80
C VAL A 122 -0.30 -6.88 -2.06
N TYR A 123 -0.16 -7.96 -1.30
CA TYR A 123 0.95 -8.90 -1.51
C TYR A 123 0.86 -9.75 -2.77
N ARG A 124 -0.35 -9.97 -3.30
CA ARG A 124 -0.55 -10.69 -4.57
C ARG A 124 -0.33 -9.84 -5.80
N ASN A 125 -0.18 -8.52 -5.69
CA ASN A 125 -0.08 -7.65 -6.86
C ASN A 125 0.99 -8.08 -7.90
N PRO A 126 2.19 -8.53 -7.49
CA PRO A 126 3.22 -9.04 -8.40
C PRO A 126 2.80 -10.31 -9.12
N VAL A 127 2.06 -11.21 -8.45
CA VAL A 127 1.50 -12.43 -9.05
C VAL A 127 0.43 -12.07 -10.07
N GLU A 128 -0.51 -11.18 -9.71
CA GLU A 128 -1.57 -10.73 -10.62
C GLU A 128 -1.01 -9.94 -11.82
N ALA A 129 0.17 -9.33 -11.69
CA ALA A 129 0.89 -8.66 -12.76
C ALA A 129 1.79 -9.61 -13.57
N ASN A 130 1.81 -10.92 -13.27
CA ASN A 130 2.67 -11.93 -13.87
C ASN A 130 4.19 -11.62 -13.77
N ILE A 131 4.61 -10.92 -12.70
CA ILE A 131 6.01 -10.62 -12.43
C ILE A 131 6.69 -11.83 -11.76
N VAL A 132 5.96 -12.53 -10.90
CA VAL A 132 6.41 -13.72 -10.16
C VAL A 132 5.30 -14.77 -10.08
N GLY A 133 5.65 -16.03 -9.83
CA GLY A 133 4.68 -17.11 -9.64
C GLY A 133 4.07 -17.16 -8.24
N LYS A 134 4.83 -16.76 -7.21
CA LYS A 134 4.40 -16.74 -5.81
C LYS A 134 4.72 -15.41 -5.14
N VAL A 135 3.97 -15.08 -4.08
CA VAL A 135 4.13 -13.79 -3.39
C VAL A 135 5.50 -13.63 -2.75
N GLU A 136 6.10 -14.73 -2.27
CA GLU A 136 7.38 -14.75 -1.59
C GLU A 136 8.59 -14.55 -2.51
N ASP A 137 8.39 -14.73 -3.82
CA ASP A 137 9.44 -14.51 -4.81
C ASP A 137 9.65 -13.01 -5.12
N TYR A 138 8.76 -12.13 -4.63
CA TYR A 138 8.85 -10.69 -4.85
C TYR A 138 9.53 -9.94 -3.70
N ALA A 139 10.81 -9.62 -3.90
CA ALA A 139 11.69 -9.04 -2.88
C ALA A 139 11.29 -7.64 -2.37
N PHE A 140 10.53 -6.85 -3.13
CA PHE A 140 10.22 -5.44 -2.80
C PHE A 140 8.86 -5.29 -2.13
N SER A 141 8.69 -6.10 -1.09
CA SER A 141 7.50 -6.14 -0.26
C SER A 141 7.89 -6.23 1.21
N SER A 142 7.08 -5.65 2.07
CA SER A 142 7.26 -5.77 3.52
C SER A 142 6.95 -7.18 4.04
N LEU A 143 6.43 -8.08 3.18
CA LEU A 143 6.30 -9.52 3.46
C LEU A 143 7.68 -10.17 3.57
N ILE A 144 8.59 -9.83 2.66
CA ILE A 144 9.93 -10.44 2.56
C ILE A 144 10.96 -9.63 3.32
N LYS A 145 10.84 -8.30 3.29
CA LYS A 145 11.75 -7.37 3.95
C LYS A 145 11.13 -6.77 5.21
N ILE A 146 10.63 -7.64 6.09
CA ILE A 146 9.87 -7.25 7.28
C ILE A 146 10.68 -6.37 8.24
N ASN A 147 11.99 -6.61 8.34
CA ASN A 147 12.88 -5.88 9.26
C ASN A 147 13.31 -4.51 8.73
N ASP A 148 13.04 -4.20 7.45
CA ASP A 148 13.45 -2.92 6.86
C ASP A 148 12.53 -1.78 7.31
N ILE A 149 11.24 -2.07 7.53
CA ILE A 149 10.19 -1.07 7.81
C ILE A 149 9.66 -1.33 9.22
N PRO A 150 9.40 -0.29 10.04
CA PRO A 150 8.78 -0.44 11.35
C PRO A 150 7.30 -0.81 11.21
N LEU A 151 7.03 -2.06 10.85
CA LEU A 151 5.66 -2.54 10.66
C LEU A 151 4.95 -2.64 12.00
N SER A 152 3.74 -2.10 12.04
CA SER A 152 2.79 -2.29 13.11
C SER A 152 1.99 -3.56 12.86
N SER A 153 1.84 -4.38 13.90
CA SER A 153 0.89 -5.48 13.85
C SER A 153 -0.52 -4.90 13.83
N PRO A 154 -1.36 -5.25 12.84
CA PRO A 154 -2.75 -4.79 12.86
C PRO A 154 -3.43 -5.26 14.14
N SER A 155 -4.25 -4.40 14.74
CA SER A 155 -5.04 -4.76 15.92
C SER A 155 -5.83 -6.06 15.66
N PRO A 156 -6.00 -6.94 16.68
CA PRO A 156 -6.77 -8.17 16.53
C PRO A 156 -8.18 -7.97 15.97
N SER A 157 -8.79 -6.80 16.21
CA SER A 157 -10.09 -6.44 15.65
C SER A 157 -10.09 -6.33 14.13
N TRP A 158 -8.94 -6.10 13.50
CA TRP A 158 -8.77 -6.01 12.05
C TRP A 158 -8.18 -7.27 11.43
N SER A 159 -7.29 -7.96 12.15
CA SER A 159 -6.49 -9.07 11.63
C SER A 159 -7.10 -10.45 11.83
N GLY A 160 -8.29 -10.56 12.43
CA GLY A 160 -8.90 -11.84 12.82
C GLY A 160 -9.14 -12.82 11.66
N GLU A 161 -9.28 -12.31 10.44
CA GLU A 161 -9.52 -13.10 9.21
C GLU A 161 -8.22 -13.48 8.48
N ILE A 162 -7.05 -13.05 8.97
CA ILE A 162 -5.75 -13.36 8.37
C ILE A 162 -5.18 -14.62 9.02
N PRO A 163 -4.94 -15.71 8.26
CA PRO A 163 -4.32 -16.92 8.77
C PRO A 163 -2.93 -16.64 9.34
N LYS A 164 -2.50 -17.46 10.30
CA LYS A 164 -1.18 -17.35 10.95
C LYS A 164 -0.34 -18.59 10.65
N GLY A 165 0.96 -18.48 10.89
CA GLY A 165 1.89 -19.61 10.74
C GLY A 165 2.00 -20.07 9.29
N GLU A 166 2.08 -21.39 9.08
CA GLU A 166 2.32 -21.98 7.76
C GLU A 166 1.17 -21.74 6.77
N GLU A 167 -0.06 -21.59 7.25
CA GLU A 167 -1.24 -21.31 6.41
C GLU A 167 -1.21 -19.92 5.80
N PHE A 168 -0.47 -18.98 6.38
CA PHE A 168 -0.44 -17.59 5.94
C PHE A 168 0.07 -17.44 4.50
N ILE A 169 1.19 -18.08 4.17
CA ILE A 169 1.78 -18.00 2.82
C ILE A 169 0.90 -18.75 1.81
N GLN A 170 0.31 -19.89 2.19
CA GLN A 170 -0.64 -20.60 1.33
C GLN A 170 -1.89 -19.75 1.06
N TRP A 171 -2.39 -19.07 2.08
CA TRP A 171 -3.50 -18.14 1.96
C TRP A 171 -3.18 -16.96 1.04
N LEU A 172 -1.98 -16.36 1.15
CA LEU A 172 -1.55 -15.32 0.22
C LEU A 172 -1.43 -15.84 -1.21
N ASN A 173 -0.94 -17.06 -1.41
CA ASN A 173 -0.78 -17.65 -2.75
C ASN A 173 -2.08 -18.21 -3.35
N SER A 174 -3.16 -18.39 -2.58
CA SER A 174 -4.45 -18.79 -3.15
C SER A 174 -5.09 -17.66 -3.97
N PRO A 175 -5.78 -17.97 -5.08
CA PRO A 175 -6.33 -16.95 -5.97
C PRO A 175 -7.37 -16.05 -5.30
N ILE A 176 -7.46 -14.81 -5.76
CA ILE A 176 -8.59 -13.92 -5.49
C ILE A 176 -9.50 -14.00 -6.73
N GLU A 177 -10.81 -14.21 -6.58
CA GLU A 177 -11.67 -14.24 -7.77
C GLU A 177 -11.61 -12.89 -8.49
N ARG A 178 -11.48 -12.92 -9.83
CA ARG A 178 -11.26 -11.71 -10.66
C ARG A 178 -12.26 -10.58 -10.40
N LYS A 179 -13.53 -10.92 -10.12
CA LYS A 179 -14.57 -9.93 -9.79
C LYS A 179 -14.22 -9.09 -8.56
N TYR A 180 -13.51 -9.67 -7.57
CA TYR A 180 -13.05 -8.94 -6.39
C TYR A 180 -11.84 -8.06 -6.72
N ILE A 181 -10.89 -8.54 -7.52
CA ILE A 181 -9.72 -7.75 -7.91
C ILE A 181 -10.15 -6.46 -8.60
N GLU A 182 -11.07 -6.53 -9.56
CA GLU A 182 -11.59 -5.34 -10.23
C GLU A 182 -12.31 -4.40 -9.26
N ALA A 183 -13.07 -4.97 -8.31
CA ALA A 183 -13.73 -4.19 -7.28
C ALA A 183 -12.72 -3.48 -6.34
N LEU A 184 -11.60 -4.13 -5.97
CA LEU A 184 -10.54 -3.54 -5.15
C LEU A 184 -9.77 -2.44 -5.91
N LYS A 185 -9.48 -2.65 -7.20
CA LYS A 185 -8.92 -1.61 -8.09
C LYS A 185 -9.86 -0.40 -8.22
N LEU A 186 -11.17 -0.64 -8.33
CA LEU A 186 -12.21 0.40 -8.32
C LEU A 186 -12.33 1.06 -6.93
N GLY A 187 -12.03 0.34 -5.85
CA GLY A 187 -11.99 0.86 -4.49
C GLY A 187 -11.05 2.05 -4.36
N LEU A 188 -9.87 2.01 -4.99
CA LEU A 188 -8.95 3.14 -5.06
C LEU A 188 -9.46 4.33 -5.89
N GLN A 189 -10.49 4.13 -6.70
CA GLN A 189 -11.19 5.21 -7.43
C GLN A 189 -12.39 5.76 -6.63
N ARG A 190 -12.75 5.14 -5.50
CA ARG A 190 -13.89 5.48 -4.66
C ARG A 190 -13.43 5.94 -3.28
N THR A 191 -14.17 6.86 -2.68
CA THR A 191 -13.86 7.42 -1.37
C THR A 191 -14.06 6.44 -0.22
N THR A 192 -15.08 5.60 -0.37
CA THR A 192 -15.38 4.49 0.51
C THR A 192 -15.66 3.30 -0.37
N PHE A 193 -15.12 2.16 0.02
CA PHE A 193 -15.36 0.93 -0.68
C PHE A 193 -15.59 -0.17 0.35
N LYS A 194 -16.70 -0.88 0.20
CA LYS A 194 -16.94 -2.16 0.86
C LYS A 194 -17.33 -3.09 -0.28
N PRO A 195 -16.50 -4.09 -0.63
CA PRO A 195 -16.93 -5.06 -1.62
C PRO A 195 -18.14 -5.80 -1.04
N THR A 196 -19.33 -5.56 -1.61
CA THR A 196 -20.55 -6.26 -1.23
C THR A 196 -20.66 -7.51 -2.07
N PHE A 197 -20.24 -8.65 -1.54
CA PHE A 197 -20.53 -9.95 -2.14
C PHE A 197 -20.77 -10.98 -1.03
N ARG A 198 -21.93 -11.65 -1.08
CA ARG A 198 -22.16 -12.88 -0.31
C ARG A 198 -21.27 -13.96 -0.93
N ARG A 199 -20.34 -14.54 -0.16
CA ARG A 199 -19.75 -15.83 -0.52
C ARG A 199 -20.91 -16.84 -0.51
N GLY A 200 -21.17 -17.48 -1.65
CA GLY A 200 -22.02 -18.66 -1.68
C GLY A 200 -21.36 -19.72 -0.82
N TYR A 201 -22.16 -20.36 0.03
CA TYR A 201 -21.78 -21.46 0.93
C TYR A 201 -21.16 -22.63 0.16
#